data_AF-A0A0F9ES57-F1
#
_entry.id   AF-A0A0F9ES57-F1
#
_cell.length_a   1.000
_cell.length_b   1.000
_cell.length_c   1.000
_cell.angle_alpha   90.00
_cell.angle_beta   90.00
_cell.angle_gamma   90.00
#
_symmetry.space_group_name_H-M   'P 1'
#
loop_
_entity.id
_entity.type
_entity.pdbx_description
1 polymer ?
#
loop_
_entity_poly.entity_id
_entity_poly.type
_entity_poly.pdbx_seq_one_letter_code
_entity_poly.pdbx_strand_id
1 'polypeptide(L)' 'MYDANGHEILLGDHATGKTRKGKKLDGRIIRVSQTHPKVMLHDLHKCVSMWLHPSNVVVRLNEQGDS' A
#
# COMPACT_ATOMS: atom_id res chain seq x y z
N MET A 1 -9.89 3.56 -4.96
CA MET A 1 -9.70 3.64 -3.48
C MET A 1 -8.49 4.50 -3.24
N TYR A 2 -8.45 5.36 -2.23
CA TYR A 2 -7.38 6.36 -2.08
C TYR A 2 -6.54 6.16 -0.82
N ASP A 3 -5.25 6.46 -0.92
CA ASP A 3 -4.26 6.36 0.16
C ASP A 3 -4.35 7.55 1.14
N ALA A 4 -3.43 7.60 2.12
CA ALA A 4 -3.41 8.68 3.12
C ALA A 4 -3.15 10.09 2.53
N ASN A 5 -2.58 10.17 1.34
CA ASN A 5 -2.27 11.42 0.63
C ASN A 5 -3.31 11.75 -0.45
N GLY A 6 -4.35 10.93 -0.60
CA GLY A 6 -5.37 11.10 -1.65
C GLY A 6 -4.97 10.54 -3.01
N HIS A 7 -3.88 9.78 -3.12
CA HIS A 7 -3.51 9.10 -4.35
C HIS A 7 -4.34 7.84 -4.55
N GLU A 8 -4.72 7.53 -5.79
CA GLU A 8 -5.40 6.28 -6.08
C GLU A 8 -4.47 5.08 -5.79
N ILE A 9 -4.99 4.08 -5.08
CA ILE A 9 -4.29 2.82 -4.81
C ILE A 9 -4.68 1.81 -5.88
N LEU A 10 -3.70 1.39 -6.66
CA LEU A 10 -3.86 0.41 -7.73
C LEU A 10 -3.15 -0.92 -7.39
N LEU A 11 -3.58 -1.98 -8.07
CA LEU A 11 -2.88 -3.27 -8.00
C LEU A 11 -1.49 -3.14 -8.62
N GLY A 12 -0.48 -3.65 -7.92
CA GLY A 12 0.92 -3.61 -8.35
C GLY A 12 1.72 -2.43 -7.83
N ASP A 13 1.06 -1.39 -7.31
CA ASP A 13 1.72 -0.21 -6.74
C ASP A 13 2.69 -0.61 -5.63
N HIS A 14 3.85 0.06 -5.61
CA HIS A 14 4.69 0.05 -4.42
C HIS A 14 4.11 1.00 -3.39
N ALA A 15 4.02 0.55 -2.15
CA ALA A 15 3.49 1.36 -1.07
C ALA A 15 4.16 1.04 0.26
N THR A 16 4.07 2.00 1.17
CA THR A 16 4.43 1.84 2.58
C THR A 16 3.15 1.79 3.39
N GLY A 17 2.98 0.70 4.15
CA GLY A 17 1.87 0.50 5.07
C GLY A 17 2.32 0.63 6.53
N LYS A 18 1.47 1.21 7.39
CA LYS A 18 1.73 1.34 8.82
C LYS A 18 0.56 0.81 9.66
N THR A 19 0.82 -0.14 10.55
CA THR A 19 -0.18 -0.57 11.53
C THR A 19 -0.44 0.51 12.58
N ARG A 20 -1.59 0.45 13.26
CA ARG A 20 -1.89 1.30 14.41
C ARG A 20 -0.85 1.21 15.53
N LYS A 21 -0.19 0.05 15.68
CA LYS A 21 0.91 -0.18 16.65
C LYS A 21 2.27 0.34 16.17
N GLY A 22 2.33 1.02 15.02
CA GLY A 22 3.55 1.63 14.50
C GLY A 22 4.43 0.73 13.63
N LYS A 23 4.15 -0.58 13.54
CA LYS A 23 4.87 -1.48 12.62
C LYS A 23 4.68 -1.01 11.18
N LYS A 24 5.79 -0.78 10.48
CA LYS A 24 5.84 -0.44 9.06
C LYS A 24 6.09 -1.67 8.21
N LEU A 25 5.54 -1.68 7.01
CA LEU A 25 5.74 -2.69 5.98
C LEU A 25 5.89 -1.96 4.65
N ASP A 26 6.94 -2.28 3.90
CA ASP A 26 7.13 -1.78 2.54
C ASP A 26 6.88 -2.95 1.59
N GLY A 27 6.12 -2.72 0.53
CA GLY A 27 5.74 -3.83 -0.34
C GLY A 27 4.95 -3.40 -1.56
N ARG A 28 4.36 -4.40 -2.23
CA ARG A 28 3.44 -4.21 -3.34
C ARG A 28 2.00 -4.45 -2.94
N ILE A 29 1.09 -3.67 -3.52
CA ILE A 29 -0.35 -3.89 -3.39
C ILE A 29 -0.72 -5.10 -4.23
N ILE A 30 -1.13 -6.18 -3.57
CA ILE A 30 -1.51 -7.43 -4.25
C ILE A 30 -3.02 -7.66 -4.26
N ARG A 31 -3.78 -6.94 -3.43
CA ARG A 31 -5.26 -6.93 -3.45
C ARG A 31 -5.81 -5.59 -3.01
N VAL A 32 -6.87 -5.13 -3.69
CA VAL A 32 -7.70 -4.00 -3.28
C VAL A 32 -9.13 -4.53 -3.09
N SER A 33 -9.70 -4.36 -1.90
CA SER A 33 -11.07 -4.83 -1.64
C SER A 33 -12.08 -3.90 -2.29
N GLN A 34 -13.04 -4.48 -3.02
CA GLN A 34 -14.13 -3.73 -3.68
C GLN A 34 -15.32 -3.46 -2.74
N THR A 35 -15.36 -4.13 -1.58
CA THR A 35 -16.51 -4.10 -0.66
C THR A 35 -16.18 -3.54 0.71
N HIS A 36 -14.90 -3.39 1.04
CA HIS A 36 -14.43 -2.89 2.34
C HIS A 36 -13.25 -1.94 2.13
N PRO A 37 -13.04 -0.94 3.01
CA PRO A 37 -11.87 -0.07 2.94
C PRO A 37 -10.64 -0.81 3.46
N LYS A 38 -10.11 -1.75 2.67
CA LYS A 38 -8.88 -2.47 2.98
C LYS A 38 -8.11 -2.88 1.73
N VAL A 39 -6.79 -2.83 1.86
CA VAL A 39 -5.82 -3.23 0.83
C VAL A 39 -4.82 -4.23 1.42
N MET A 40 -4.36 -5.17 0.61
CA MET A 40 -3.33 -6.13 1.01
C MET A 40 -1.99 -5.69 0.45
N LEU A 41 -1.07 -5.38 1.36
CA LEU A 41 0.32 -5.07 1.06
C LEU A 41 1.16 -6.32 1.32
N HIS A 42 2.05 -6.66 0.39
CA HIS A 42 2.96 -7.79 0.51
C HIS A 42 4.42 -7.34 0.40
N ASP A 43 5.20 -7.64 1.45
CA ASP A 43 6.65 -7.45 1.48
C ASP A 43 7.32 -8.73 0.97
N LEU A 44 7.94 -8.64 -0.21
CA LEU A 44 8.63 -9.75 -0.86
C LEU A 44 9.90 -10.17 -0.11
N HIS A 45 10.57 -9.25 0.59
CA HIS A 45 11.80 -9.56 1.32
C HIS A 45 11.52 -10.31 2.62
N LYS A 46 10.44 -9.95 3.30
CA LYS A 46 10.04 -10.59 4.56
C LYS A 46 9.05 -11.73 4.36
N CYS A 47 8.55 -11.94 3.13
CA CYS A 47 7.50 -12.89 2.80
C CYS A 47 6.25 -12.73 3.70
N VAL A 48 5.87 -11.49 4.00
CA VAL A 48 4.74 -11.18 4.89
C VAL A 48 3.71 -10.33 4.15
N SER A 49 2.44 -10.72 4.29
CA SER A 49 1.28 -9.95 3.79
C SER A 49 0.48 -9.36 4.94
N MET A 50 -0.11 -8.19 4.70
CA MET A 50 -0.93 -7.51 5.69
C MET A 50 -2.11 -6.78 5.06
N TRP A 51 -3.30 -6.97 5.63
CA TRP A 51 -4.46 -6.12 5.34
C TRP A 51 -4.36 -4.81 6.12
N LEU A 52 -4.51 -3.70 5.42
CA LEU A 52 -4.44 -2.35 5.99
C LEU A 52 -5.63 -1.53 5.51
N HIS A 53 -6.10 -0.63 6.38
CA HIS A 53 -7.01 0.44 5.98
C HIS A 53 -6.27 1.40 5.02
N PRO A 54 -6.91 1.95 3.98
CA PRO A 54 -6.26 2.81 2.98
C PRO A 54 -5.57 4.06 3.57
N SER A 55 -6.15 4.64 4.62
CA SER A 55 -5.55 5.78 5.35
C SER A 55 -4.22 5.45 6.05
N ASN A 56 -3.84 4.18 6.10
CA ASN A 56 -2.59 3.70 6.70
C ASN A 56 -1.57 3.28 5.64
N VAL A 57 -1.87 3.55 4.37
CA VAL A 57 -1.04 3.23 3.22
C VAL A 57 -0.65 4.53 2.54
N VAL A 58 0.60 4.58 2.07
CA VAL A 58 1.12 5.66 1.22
C VAL A 58 1.72 5.01 -0.01
N VAL A 59 1.13 5.26 -1.17
CA VAL A 59 1.64 4.82 -2.46
C VAL A 59 2.91 5.60 -2.77
N ARG A 60 3.96 4.89 -3.14
CA ARG A 60 5.20 5.48 -3.65
C ARG A 60 5.00 5.72 -5.13
N LEU A 61 4.60 6.94 -5.46
CA LEU A 61 4.70 7.43 -6.83
C LEU A 61 6.19 7.44 -7.16
N ASN A 62 6.61 6.60 -8.09
CA ASN A 62 7.91 6.81 -8.71
C ASN A 62 7.81 8.20 -9.36
N GLU A 63 8.69 9.12 -8.98
CA GLU A 63 9.07 10.18 -9.89
C GLU A 63 9.62 9.44 -11.11
N GLN A 64 8.78 9.23 -12.13
CA GLN A 64 9.28 8.93 -13.46
C GLN A 64 10.02 10.19 -13.87
N GLY A 65 11.30 10.25 -13.50
CA GLY A 65 12.25 11.14 -14.13
C GLY A 65 12.18 10.84 -15.62
N ASP A 66 11.96 11.90 -16.39
CA ASP A 66 12.11 11.91 -17.84
C ASP A 66 13.35 11.10 -18.26
N SER A 67 13.18 10.25 -19.26
CA SER A 67 14.28 9.69 -20.06
C SER A 67 13.82 9.56 -21.50
#